data_AF-A0A966SGW5-F1
#
_entry.id   AF-A0A966SGW5-F1
#
_cell.length_a   1.000
_cell.length_b   1.000
_cell.length_c   1.000
_cell.angle_alpha   90.00
_cell.angle_beta   90.00
_cell.angle_gamma   90.00
#
_symmetry.space_group_name_H-M   'P 1'
#
loop_
_entity.id
_entity.type
_entity.pdbx_description
1 polymer ?
#
loop_
_entity_poly.entity_id
_entity_poly.type
_entity_poly.pdbx_seq_one_letter_code
_entity_poly.pdbx_strand_id
1 'polypeptide(L)'
;MSELGYPDKHLVNAALGWLDLHAAAEARTELGQVSLANAAHPEVLEVWWRVHAAEQHWDEALRVAELELIAAPDRMSGWVDRSYSLHELRRTLEAREALLPAVKKFPAASLIPYNLACYACQLGNPTEAHQWLRKAIAR
;
A
#
# COMPACT_ATOMS: atom_id res chain seq x y z
N MET A 1 11.88 -4.16 14.09
CA MET A 1 10.83 -5.18 14.32
C MET A 1 11.42 -6.54 14.10
N SER A 2 10.97 -7.56 14.85
CA SER A 2 11.39 -8.95 14.66
C SER A 2 10.83 -9.52 13.36
N GLU A 3 11.51 -10.50 12.77
CA GLU A 3 11.02 -11.22 11.60
C GLU A 3 9.74 -12.00 11.93
N LEU A 4 8.83 -12.13 10.95
CA LEU A 4 7.63 -12.95 11.08
C LEU A 4 8.02 -14.44 11.12
N GLY A 5 7.75 -15.09 12.24
CA GLY A 5 8.05 -16.51 12.44
C GLY A 5 7.00 -17.47 11.85
N TYR A 6 7.33 -18.75 11.84
CA TYR A 6 6.34 -19.82 11.59
C TYR A 6 5.43 -20.03 12.81
N PRO A 7 4.14 -20.36 12.63
CA PRO A 7 3.48 -20.71 11.35
C PRO A 7 2.97 -19.50 10.53
N ASP A 8 2.89 -18.30 11.11
CA ASP A 8 2.25 -17.13 10.47
C ASP A 8 2.90 -16.74 9.13
N LYS A 9 4.21 -16.92 8.98
CA LYS A 9 4.91 -16.73 7.70
C LYS A 9 4.37 -17.64 6.58
N HIS A 10 3.94 -18.87 6.89
CA HIS A 10 3.33 -19.75 5.89
C HIS A 10 1.95 -19.23 5.45
N LEU A 11 1.15 -18.74 6.39
CA LEU A 11 -0.18 -18.19 6.11
C LEU A 11 -0.09 -16.94 5.24
N VAL A 12 0.84 -16.02 5.56
CA VAL A 12 1.12 -14.84 4.73
C VAL A 12 1.53 -15.23 3.31
N ASN A 13 2.46 -16.19 3.17
CA ASN A 13 2.90 -16.64 1.85
C ASN A 13 1.77 -17.32 1.05
N ALA A 14 0.90 -18.10 1.72
CA ALA A 14 -0.26 -18.71 1.09
C ALA A 14 -1.26 -17.65 0.61
N ALA A 15 -1.56 -16.65 1.45
CA ALA A 15 -2.43 -15.53 1.08
C ALA A 15 -1.89 -14.74 -0.12
N LEU A 16 -0.58 -14.48 -0.16
CA LEU A 16 0.08 -13.87 -1.32
C LEU A 16 -0.10 -14.70 -2.60
N GLY A 17 0.11 -16.02 -2.50
CA GLY A 17 -0.09 -16.92 -3.64
C GLY A 17 -1.52 -16.90 -4.17
N TRP A 18 -2.52 -16.86 -3.28
CA TRP A 18 -3.93 -16.70 -3.68
C TRP A 18 -4.21 -15.35 -4.34
N LEU A 19 -3.63 -14.26 -3.83
CA LEU A 19 -3.78 -12.94 -4.44
C LEU A 19 -3.19 -12.89 -5.86
N ASP A 20 -2.05 -13.54 -6.09
CA ASP A 20 -1.43 -13.61 -7.42
C ASP A 20 -2.31 -14.40 -8.43
N LEU A 21 -3.18 -15.28 -7.93
CA LEU A 21 -4.21 -15.99 -8.70
C LEU A 21 -5.55 -15.25 -8.75
N HIS A 22 -5.62 -14.01 -8.25
CA HIS A 22 -6.85 -13.19 -8.16
C HIS A 22 -7.95 -13.83 -7.28
N ALA A 23 -7.56 -14.65 -6.32
CA ALA A 23 -8.44 -15.39 -5.40
C ALA A 23 -8.46 -14.71 -4.01
N ALA A 24 -9.12 -13.54 -3.92
CA ALA A 24 -9.08 -12.71 -2.71
C ALA A 24 -9.79 -13.34 -1.49
N ALA A 25 -10.85 -14.13 -1.73
CA ALA A 25 -11.58 -14.79 -0.65
C ALA A 25 -10.73 -15.86 0.06
N GLU A 26 -9.99 -16.64 -0.71
CA GLU A 26 -9.04 -17.64 -0.23
C GLU A 26 -7.87 -16.97 0.51
N ALA A 27 -7.34 -15.88 -0.05
CA ALA A 27 -6.30 -15.09 0.62
C ALA A 27 -6.78 -14.57 1.99
N ARG A 28 -8.01 -14.07 2.07
CA ARG A 28 -8.64 -13.64 3.32
C ARG A 28 -8.78 -14.79 4.32
N THR A 29 -9.15 -15.98 3.87
CA THR A 29 -9.26 -17.17 4.73
C THR A 29 -7.91 -17.58 5.31
N GLU A 30 -6.84 -17.57 4.51
CA GLU A 30 -5.49 -17.84 5.01
C GLU A 30 -5.03 -16.78 6.02
N LEU A 31 -5.19 -15.51 5.66
CA LEU A 31 -4.71 -14.40 6.48
C LEU A 31 -5.50 -14.24 7.78
N GLY A 32 -6.77 -14.67 7.80
CA GLY A 32 -7.61 -14.73 9.00
C GLY A 32 -7.14 -15.75 10.05
N GLN A 33 -6.21 -16.64 9.71
CA GLN A 33 -5.64 -17.62 10.63
C GLN A 33 -4.35 -17.12 11.30
N VAL A 34 -3.80 -15.97 10.89
CA VAL A 34 -2.59 -15.40 11.49
C VAL A 34 -2.85 -15.10 12.97
N SER A 35 -1.86 -15.42 13.81
CA SER A 35 -1.99 -15.21 15.26
C SER A 35 -2.23 -13.75 15.63
N LEU A 36 -3.01 -13.51 16.69
CA LEU A 36 -3.28 -12.16 17.21
C LEU A 36 -2.00 -11.40 17.60
N ALA A 37 -0.96 -12.13 18.02
CA ALA A 37 0.35 -11.55 18.36
C ALA A 37 1.03 -10.88 17.16
N ASN A 38 0.76 -11.37 15.95
CA ASN A 38 1.34 -10.87 14.70
C ASN A 38 0.32 -10.11 13.84
N ALA A 39 -0.91 -9.88 14.32
CA ALA A 39 -1.95 -9.16 13.56
C ALA A 39 -1.53 -7.73 13.16
N ALA A 40 -0.72 -7.07 13.98
CA ALA A 40 -0.16 -5.74 13.69
C ALA A 40 1.23 -5.79 13.05
N HIS A 41 1.71 -6.97 12.63
CA HIS A 41 2.98 -7.09 11.93
C HIS A 41 2.87 -6.45 10.53
N PRO A 42 3.81 -5.60 10.09
CA PRO A 42 3.72 -4.87 8.83
C PRO A 42 3.56 -5.77 7.61
N GLU A 43 4.23 -6.93 7.57
CA GLU A 43 4.02 -7.89 6.47
C GLU A 43 2.59 -8.45 6.43
N VAL A 44 1.95 -8.62 7.58
CA VAL A 44 0.55 -9.08 7.68
C VAL A 44 -0.39 -7.96 7.26
N LEU A 45 -0.13 -6.72 7.73
CA LEU A 45 -0.91 -5.53 7.38
C LEU A 45 -0.85 -5.22 5.87
N GLU A 46 0.33 -5.31 5.26
CA GLU A 46 0.51 -5.11 3.81
C GLU A 46 -0.36 -6.12 3.01
N VAL A 47 -0.40 -7.38 3.43
CA VAL A 47 -1.23 -8.40 2.75
C VAL A 47 -2.71 -8.17 3.00
N TRP A 48 -3.10 -7.73 4.20
CA TRP A 48 -4.49 -7.32 4.48
C TRP A 48 -4.91 -6.16 3.59
N TRP A 49 -4.02 -5.17 3.38
CA TRP A 49 -4.28 -4.08 2.44
C TRP A 49 -4.51 -4.62 1.03
N ARG A 50 -3.65 -5.52 0.54
CA ARG A 50 -3.81 -6.15 -0.78
C ARG A 50 -5.13 -6.90 -0.92
N VAL A 51 -5.56 -7.63 0.12
CA VAL A 51 -6.87 -8.32 0.13
C VAL A 51 -8.01 -7.31 0.00
N HIS A 52 -8.02 -6.25 0.82
CA HIS A 52 -9.06 -5.23 0.75
C HIS A 52 -9.06 -4.47 -0.58
N ALA A 53 -7.88 -4.16 -1.13
CA ALA A 53 -7.73 -3.52 -2.43
C ALA A 53 -8.25 -4.42 -3.57
N ALA A 54 -7.96 -5.73 -3.54
CA ALA A 54 -8.44 -6.69 -4.53
C ALA A 54 -9.99 -6.81 -4.51
N GLU A 55 -10.60 -6.66 -3.34
CA GLU A 55 -12.06 -6.65 -3.17
C GLU A 55 -12.69 -5.25 -3.32
N GLN A 56 -11.88 -4.21 -3.59
CA GLN A 56 -12.32 -2.82 -3.67
C GLN A 56 -12.96 -2.25 -2.38
N HIS A 57 -12.63 -2.85 -1.24
CA HIS A 57 -13.01 -2.39 0.10
C HIS A 57 -12.10 -1.26 0.57
N TRP A 58 -12.20 -0.09 -0.07
CA TRP A 58 -11.21 0.99 0.07
C TRP A 58 -11.20 1.66 1.44
N ASP A 59 -12.33 1.71 2.15
CA ASP A 59 -12.37 2.21 3.53
C ASP A 59 -11.57 1.31 4.48
N GLU A 60 -11.71 0.00 4.35
CA GLU A 60 -10.91 -1.00 5.09
C GLU A 60 -9.44 -0.92 4.69
N ALA A 61 -9.14 -0.84 3.39
CA ALA A 61 -7.78 -0.72 2.89
C ALA A 61 -7.10 0.54 3.48
N LEU A 62 -7.79 1.68 3.50
CA LEU A 62 -7.25 2.90 4.12
C LEU A 62 -6.91 2.69 5.60
N ARG A 63 -7.82 2.09 6.38
CA ARG A 63 -7.58 1.82 7.82
C ARG A 63 -6.36 0.92 8.03
N VAL A 64 -6.21 -0.13 7.21
CA VAL A 64 -5.06 -1.04 7.31
C VAL A 64 -3.75 -0.34 6.93
N ALA A 65 -3.73 0.45 5.86
CA ALA A 65 -2.54 1.19 5.45
C ALA A 65 -2.11 2.24 6.50
N GLU A 66 -3.06 2.89 7.18
CA GLU A 66 -2.77 3.78 8.29
C GLU A 66 -2.13 3.05 9.47
N LEU A 67 -2.63 1.85 9.81
CA LEU A 67 -2.02 1.00 10.83
C LEU A 67 -0.61 0.55 10.43
N GLU A 68 -0.40 0.17 9.17
CA GLU A 68 0.92 -0.21 8.66
C GLU A 68 1.91 0.96 8.77
N LEU A 69 1.49 2.16 8.38
CA LEU A 69 2.30 3.36 8.45
C LEU A 69 2.68 3.72 9.91
N ILE A 70 1.80 3.45 10.88
CA ILE A 70 2.10 3.60 12.31
C ILE A 70 3.08 2.53 12.79
N ALA A 71 2.87 1.27 12.38
CA ALA A 71 3.69 0.14 12.81
C ALA A 71 5.11 0.17 12.23
N ALA A 72 5.25 0.62 10.97
CA ALA A 72 6.50 0.67 10.25
C ALA A 72 6.61 1.93 9.37
N PRO A 73 6.78 3.12 9.96
CA PRO A 73 6.86 4.38 9.20
C PRO A 73 8.03 4.42 8.21
N ASP A 74 9.05 3.59 8.42
CA ASP A 74 10.22 3.47 7.54
C ASP A 74 10.03 2.51 6.36
N ARG A 75 8.86 1.88 6.21
CA ARG A 75 8.50 1.08 5.03
C ARG A 75 7.73 1.93 4.03
N MET A 76 8.09 1.82 2.75
CA MET A 76 7.49 2.60 1.66
C MET A 76 6.03 2.17 1.36
N SER A 77 5.71 0.88 1.54
CA SER A 77 4.39 0.29 1.30
C SER A 77 3.26 1.08 1.96
N GLY A 78 3.26 1.23 3.29
CA GLY A 78 2.20 1.96 4.00
C GLY A 78 1.98 3.41 3.54
N TRP A 79 3.01 4.11 3.05
CA TRP A 79 2.85 5.45 2.46
C TRP A 79 2.11 5.41 1.12
N VAL A 80 2.51 4.48 0.25
CA VAL A 80 1.92 4.29 -1.07
C VAL A 80 0.49 3.78 -0.93
N ASP A 81 0.29 2.75 -0.13
CA ASP A 81 -0.98 2.07 0.09
C ASP A 81 -2.04 3.02 0.66
N ARG A 82 -1.66 3.84 1.65
CA ARG A 82 -2.54 4.90 2.20
C ARG A 82 -2.95 5.89 1.13
N SER A 83 -1.99 6.39 0.35
CA SER A 83 -2.28 7.36 -0.72
C SER A 83 -3.18 6.76 -1.80
N TYR A 84 -2.97 5.49 -2.14
CA TYR A 84 -3.71 4.80 -3.16
C TYR A 84 -5.17 4.59 -2.71
N SER A 85 -5.38 4.11 -1.48
CA SER A 85 -6.73 4.00 -0.89
C SER A 85 -7.47 5.35 -0.87
N LEU A 86 -6.79 6.45 -0.50
CA LEU A 86 -7.38 7.79 -0.53
C LEU A 86 -7.81 8.19 -1.95
N HIS A 87 -7.01 7.87 -2.96
CA HIS A 87 -7.33 8.16 -4.35
C HIS A 87 -8.58 7.40 -4.82
N GLU A 88 -8.66 6.11 -4.53
CA GLU A 88 -9.81 5.27 -4.88
C GLU A 88 -11.10 5.73 -4.19
N LEU A 89 -11.00 6.25 -2.97
CA LEU A 89 -12.08 6.95 -2.24
C LEU A 89 -12.41 8.34 -2.80
N ARG A 90 -11.89 8.72 -3.97
CA ARG A 90 -12.08 10.04 -4.62
C ARG A 90 -11.52 11.22 -3.83
N ARG A 91 -10.60 10.98 -2.88
CA ARG A 91 -9.90 12.00 -2.08
C ARG A 91 -8.51 12.29 -2.67
N THR A 92 -8.43 12.46 -4.00
CA THR A 92 -7.15 12.53 -4.74
C THR A 92 -6.23 13.67 -4.28
N LEU A 93 -6.78 14.83 -3.91
CA LEU A 93 -5.95 15.93 -3.39
C LEU A 93 -5.26 15.52 -2.08
N GLU A 94 -6.00 14.88 -1.18
CA GLU A 94 -5.49 14.37 0.08
C GLU A 94 -4.50 13.21 -0.13
N ALA A 95 -4.77 12.32 -1.09
CA ALA A 95 -3.85 11.26 -1.50
C ALA A 95 -2.48 11.84 -1.91
N ARG A 96 -2.49 12.89 -2.75
CA ARG A 96 -1.29 13.60 -3.16
C ARG A 96 -0.57 14.21 -1.97
N GLU A 97 -1.28 14.95 -1.12
CA GLU A 97 -0.70 15.61 0.06
C GLU A 97 -0.10 14.60 1.06
N ALA A 98 -0.78 13.48 1.27
CA ALA A 98 -0.31 12.39 2.12
C ALA A 98 0.97 11.72 1.59
N LEU A 99 1.13 11.63 0.27
CA LEU A 99 2.26 10.95 -0.36
C LEU A 99 3.50 11.85 -0.54
N LEU A 100 3.33 13.17 -0.67
CA LEU A 100 4.43 14.12 -0.90
C LEU A 100 5.62 14.00 0.08
N PRO A 101 5.42 13.80 1.41
CA PRO A 101 6.54 13.62 2.34
C PRO A 101 7.42 12.40 2.01
N ALA A 102 6.83 11.34 1.44
CA ALA A 102 7.52 10.09 1.11
C ALA A 102 8.59 10.28 0.03
N VAL A 103 8.47 11.31 -0.83
CA VAL A 103 9.46 11.63 -1.88
C VAL A 103 10.86 11.85 -1.30
N LYS A 104 10.95 12.56 -0.18
CA LYS A 104 12.24 12.82 0.49
C LYS A 104 12.75 11.61 1.24
N LYS A 105 11.84 10.79 1.78
CA LYS A 105 12.15 9.63 2.62
C LYS A 105 12.64 8.44 1.79
N PHE A 106 12.10 8.25 0.59
CA PHE A 106 12.42 7.14 -0.29
C PHE A 106 12.87 7.61 -1.68
N PRO A 107 14.02 8.31 -1.77
CA PRO A 107 14.46 8.95 -3.02
C PRO A 107 14.73 7.97 -4.17
N ALA A 108 14.98 6.68 -3.88
CA ALA A 108 15.21 5.65 -4.88
C ALA A 108 13.91 4.95 -5.36
N ALA A 109 12.76 5.21 -4.73
CA ALA A 109 11.51 4.53 -5.06
C ALA A 109 10.79 5.25 -6.20
N SER A 110 10.86 4.70 -7.42
CA SER A 110 10.17 5.24 -8.60
C SER A 110 8.64 5.20 -8.52
N LEU A 111 8.08 4.34 -7.67
CA LEU A 111 6.64 4.18 -7.50
C LEU A 111 5.97 5.44 -6.92
N ILE A 112 6.65 6.13 -6.01
CA ILE A 112 6.13 7.36 -5.37
C ILE A 112 5.91 8.49 -6.39
N PRO A 113 6.92 8.92 -7.17
CA PRO A 113 6.71 9.93 -8.21
C PRO A 113 5.76 9.43 -9.31
N TYR A 114 5.68 8.13 -9.57
CA TYR A 114 4.68 7.60 -10.51
C TYR A 114 3.24 7.86 -10.02
N ASN A 115 2.92 7.50 -8.77
CA ASN A 115 1.60 7.77 -8.19
C ASN A 115 1.29 9.28 -8.12
N LEU A 116 2.27 10.11 -7.77
CA LEU A 116 2.12 11.58 -7.80
C LEU A 116 1.81 12.10 -9.20
N ALA A 117 2.39 11.50 -10.25
CA ALA A 117 2.07 11.85 -11.63
C ALA A 117 0.61 11.49 -11.96
N CYS A 118 0.15 10.30 -11.57
CA CYS A 118 -1.24 9.87 -11.74
C CYS A 118 -2.21 10.82 -11.03
N TYR A 119 -1.94 11.17 -9.77
CA TYR A 119 -2.79 12.08 -9.01
C TYR A 119 -2.82 13.49 -9.62
N ALA A 120 -1.67 13.99 -10.10
CA ALA A 120 -1.63 15.28 -10.80
C ALA A 120 -2.45 15.28 -12.10
N CYS A 121 -2.44 14.19 -12.88
CA CYS A 121 -3.34 14.03 -14.03
C CYS A 121 -4.81 14.10 -13.62
N GLN A 122 -5.20 13.36 -12.58
CA GLN A 122 -6.58 13.30 -12.07
C GLN A 122 -7.06 14.64 -11.51
N LEU A 123 -6.14 15.48 -11.03
CA LEU A 123 -6.41 16.85 -10.56
C LEU A 123 -6.36 17.90 -11.69
N GLY A 124 -6.16 17.48 -12.96
CA GLY A 124 -6.12 18.40 -14.10
C GLY A 124 -4.84 19.22 -14.21
N ASN A 125 -3.73 18.76 -13.62
CA ASN A 125 -2.43 19.44 -13.67
C ASN A 125 -1.41 18.65 -14.52
N PRO A 126 -1.50 18.71 -15.86
CA PRO A 126 -0.61 17.94 -16.76
C PRO A 126 0.86 18.35 -16.66
N THR A 127 1.14 19.62 -16.33
CA THR A 127 2.50 20.12 -16.15
C THR A 127 3.18 19.44 -14.96
N GLU A 128 2.51 19.41 -13.81
CA GLU A 128 3.01 18.70 -12.63
C GLU A 128 3.10 17.20 -12.87
N ALA A 129 2.11 16.60 -13.55
CA ALA A 129 2.13 15.18 -13.88
C ALA A 129 3.37 14.81 -14.72
N HIS A 130 3.70 15.62 -15.73
CA HIS A 130 4.89 15.41 -16.54
C HIS A 130 6.19 15.52 -15.73
N GLN A 131 6.27 16.49 -14.81
CA GLN A 131 7.43 16.64 -13.93
C GLN A 131 7.63 15.42 -13.02
N TRP A 132 6.55 14.90 -12.44
CA TRP A 132 6.60 13.69 -11.62
C TRP A 132 6.94 12.45 -12.43
N LEU A 133 6.33 12.27 -13.60
CA LEU A 133 6.61 11.13 -14.47
C LEU A 133 8.08 11.10 -14.90
N ARG A 134 8.67 12.25 -15.24
CA ARG A 134 10.11 12.35 -15.55
C ARG A 134 10.98 11.87 -14.39
N LYS A 135 10.62 12.19 -13.15
CA LYS A 135 11.35 11.70 -11.97
C LYS A 135 11.17 10.20 -11.77
N ALA A 136 9.99 9.65 -12.08
CA ALA A 136 9.73 8.21 -11.95
C ALA A 136 10.55 7.35 -12.93
N ILE A 137 10.84 7.87 -14.12
CA ILE A 137 11.58 7.13 -15.16
C ILE A 137 13.07 7.46 -15.24
N ALA A 138 13.51 8.53 -14.56
CA ALA A 138 14.93 8.87 -14.46
C ALA A 138 15.62 7.84 -13.55
N ARG A 139 16.52 7.05 -14.13
CA ARG A 139 17.43 6.14 -13.42
C ARG A 139 18.78 6.80 -13.27
#